data_AF-A0A7U4GFW6-F1
#
_entry.id   AF-A0A7U4GFW6-F1
#
_cell.length_a   1.000
_cell.length_b   1.000
_cell.length_c   1.000
_cell.angle_alpha   90.00
_cell.angle_beta   90.00
_cell.angle_gamma   90.00
#
_symmetry.space_group_name_H-M   'P 1'
#
loop_
_entity.id
_entity.type
_entity.pdbx_description
1 polymer ?
#
loop_
_entity_poly.entity_id
_entity_poly.type
_entity_poly.pdbx_seq_one_letter_code
_entity_poly.pdbx_strand_id
1 'polypeptide(L)'
;MDITAQIVADFREYYSEFRDTTLWAEREVIQALEEGDSETGQRWLKYHARPASIKKRGLFAFAAHRLVMRKRAISGDVGAAYAISSKSVGDESTSFAVPAVTADDLNINGDLPLTTYGVEFLRLRRRAGTGAMMV
;
A
#
# COMPACT_ATOMS: atom_id res chain seq x y z
N MET A 1 -13.59 11.38 2.57
CA MET A 1 -14.71 10.80 1.80
C MET A 1 -15.27 9.69 2.66
N ASP A 2 -16.59 9.61 2.79
CA ASP A 2 -17.19 8.56 3.62
C ASP A 2 -17.01 7.19 2.96
N ILE A 3 -16.47 6.23 3.71
CA ILE A 3 -16.28 4.85 3.26
C ILE A 3 -17.62 4.12 3.40
N THR A 4 -18.31 3.93 2.28
CA THR A 4 -19.59 3.23 2.22
C THR A 4 -19.41 1.73 2.03
N ALA A 5 -20.45 0.93 2.34
CA ALA A 5 -20.47 -0.50 2.07
C ALA A 5 -20.21 -0.83 0.58
N GLN A 6 -20.63 0.04 -0.34
CA GLN A 6 -20.34 -0.13 -1.77
C GLN A 6 -18.85 -0.02 -2.07
N ILE A 7 -18.13 0.90 -1.41
CA ILE A 7 -16.67 1.04 -1.60
C ILE A 7 -15.95 -0.19 -1.07
N VAL A 8 -16.41 -0.77 0.04
CA VAL A 8 -15.87 -2.03 0.58
C VAL A 8 -16.13 -3.18 -0.40
N ALA A 9 -17.33 -3.27 -0.97
CA ALA A 9 -17.66 -4.27 -1.98
C ALA A 9 -16.78 -4.13 -3.23
N ASP A 10 -16.63 -2.90 -3.74
CA ASP A 10 -15.75 -2.57 -4.86
C ASP A 10 -14.28 -2.94 -4.56
N PHE A 11 -13.81 -2.71 -3.34
CA PHE A 11 -12.45 -3.07 -2.91
C PHE A 11 -12.24 -4.58 -2.96
N ARG A 12 -13.18 -5.36 -2.40
CA ARG A 12 -13.16 -6.83 -2.43
C ARG A 12 -13.36 -7.40 -3.84
N GLU A 13 -14.06 -6.69 -4.71
CA GLU A 13 -14.16 -7.06 -6.12
C GLU A 13 -12.81 -6.86 -6.83
N TYR A 14 -12.16 -5.71 -6.59
CA TYR A 14 -10.90 -5.31 -7.20
C TYR A 14 -9.72 -6.17 -6.74
N TYR A 15 -9.65 -6.48 -5.44
CA TYR A 15 -8.66 -7.36 -4.84
C TYR A 15 -9.36 -8.56 -4.21
N SER A 16 -9.53 -9.61 -5.01
CA SER A 16 -10.32 -10.79 -4.65
C SER A 16 -9.80 -11.55 -3.42
N GLU A 17 -8.53 -11.42 -3.09
CA GLU A 17 -7.85 -11.97 -1.93
C GLU A 17 -8.35 -11.39 -0.60
N PHE A 18 -9.03 -10.24 -0.62
CA PHE A 18 -9.68 -9.65 0.56
C PHE A 18 -11.18 -9.97 0.66
N ARG A 19 -11.70 -10.90 -0.16
CA ARG A 19 -13.13 -11.27 -0.13
C ARG A 19 -13.55 -12.03 1.12
N ASP A 20 -12.66 -12.83 1.70
CA ASP A 20 -12.97 -13.61 2.90
C ASP A 20 -13.21 -12.68 4.11
N THR A 21 -14.44 -12.65 4.62
CA THR A 21 -14.85 -11.82 5.76
C THR A 21 -14.41 -12.38 7.11
N THR A 22 -14.06 -13.66 7.18
CA THR A 22 -13.54 -14.29 8.40
C THR A 22 -12.06 -13.96 8.58
N LEU A 23 -11.33 -13.90 7.47
CA LEU A 23 -9.92 -13.57 7.44
C LEU A 23 -9.65 -12.06 7.47
N TRP A 24 -10.56 -11.28 6.86
CA TRP A 24 -10.49 -9.83 6.77
C TRP A 24 -11.81 -9.24 7.26
N ALA A 25 -11.84 -8.90 8.54
CA ALA A 25 -13.04 -8.36 9.16
C ALA A 25 -13.43 -7.04 8.49
N GLU A 26 -14.73 -6.80 8.33
CA GLU A 26 -15.23 -5.60 7.65
C GLU A 26 -14.72 -4.31 8.28
N ARG A 27 -14.69 -4.25 9.61
CA ARG A 27 -14.14 -3.11 10.37
C ARG A 27 -12.69 -2.81 10.03
N GLU A 28 -11.86 -3.84 9.83
CA GLU A 28 -10.44 -3.66 9.48
C GLU A 28 -10.29 -3.11 8.06
N VAL A 29 -11.11 -3.61 7.13
CA VAL A 29 -11.14 -3.12 5.75
C VAL A 29 -11.59 -1.66 5.70
N ILE A 30 -12.63 -1.30 6.44
CA ILE A 30 -13.10 0.09 6.53
C ILE A 30 -11.98 0.99 7.06
N GLN A 31 -11.35 0.61 8.17
CA GLN A 31 -10.26 1.41 8.75
C GLN A 31 -9.08 1.58 7.77
N ALA A 32 -8.70 0.51 7.07
CA ALA A 32 -7.62 0.60 6.08
C ALA A 32 -7.98 1.51 4.89
N LEU A 33 -9.26 1.54 4.49
CA LEU A 33 -9.76 2.46 3.47
C LEU A 33 -9.82 3.91 3.96
N GLU A 34 -10.18 4.16 5.22
CA GLU A 34 -10.14 5.51 5.81
C GLU A 34 -8.72 6.07 5.86
N GLU A 35 -7.74 5.23 6.22
CA GLU A 35 -6.32 5.57 6.15
C GLU A 35 -5.89 5.85 4.71
N GLY A 36 -6.30 5.00 3.76
CA GLY A 36 -6.04 5.22 2.35
C GLY A 36 -6.68 6.50 1.78
N ASP A 37 -7.85 6.92 2.27
CA ASP A 37 -8.48 8.18 1.85
C ASP A 37 -7.71 9.39 2.38
N SER A 38 -7.19 9.28 3.61
CA SER A 38 -6.32 10.29 4.22
C SER A 38 -5.02 10.47 3.41
N GLU A 39 -4.43 9.38 2.95
CA GLU A 39 -3.24 9.37 2.08
C GLU A 39 -3.54 9.84 0.65
N THR A 40 -4.75 9.57 0.16
CA THR A 40 -5.22 9.98 -1.17
C THR A 40 -6.02 11.27 -1.14
N GLY A 41 -5.39 12.32 -0.61
CA GLY A 41 -5.95 13.67 -0.51
C GLY A 41 -6.23 14.35 -1.87
N GLN A 42 -6.34 15.69 -1.87
CA GLN A 42 -6.85 16.46 -3.02
C GLN A 42 -6.08 16.27 -4.33
N ARG A 43 -4.76 16.01 -4.27
CA ARG A 43 -3.91 15.80 -5.45
C ARG A 43 -4.26 14.54 -6.25
N TRP A 44 -5.04 13.64 -5.68
CA TRP A 44 -5.46 12.40 -6.33
C TRP A 44 -6.73 12.55 -7.16
N LEU A 45 -7.26 13.77 -7.31
CA LEU A 45 -8.52 14.07 -8.00
C LEU A 45 -9.72 13.41 -7.31
N LYS A 46 -10.89 13.45 -7.97
CA LYS A 46 -12.14 12.89 -7.44
C LYS A 46 -12.15 11.36 -7.55
N TYR A 47 -12.86 10.73 -6.61
CA TYR A 47 -13.14 9.31 -6.66
C TYR A 47 -14.17 9.02 -7.76
N HIS A 48 -13.87 8.10 -8.66
CA HIS A 48 -14.83 7.56 -9.63
C HIS A 48 -14.75 6.03 -9.62
N ALA A 49 -15.91 5.38 -9.48
CA ALA A 49 -16.00 3.93 -9.41
C ALA A 49 -15.67 3.28 -10.77
N ARG A 50 -16.23 3.82 -11.87
CA ARG A 50 -15.97 3.41 -13.26
C ARG A 50 -15.99 4.63 -14.21
N PRO A 51 -15.03 4.76 -15.14
CA PRO A 51 -13.73 4.09 -15.13
C PRO A 51 -12.98 4.37 -13.82
N ALA A 52 -12.21 3.41 -13.31
CA ALA A 52 -11.57 3.53 -12.00
C ALA A 52 -10.60 4.72 -11.98
N SER A 53 -10.87 5.72 -11.13
CA SER A 53 -10.00 6.90 -11.03
C SER A 53 -8.65 6.57 -10.39
N ILE A 54 -7.68 7.47 -10.56
CA ILE A 54 -6.37 7.36 -9.89
C ILE A 54 -6.53 7.32 -8.37
N LYS A 55 -7.46 8.10 -7.81
CA LYS A 55 -7.84 8.05 -6.39
C LYS A 55 -8.35 6.67 -5.99
N LYS A 56 -9.29 6.06 -6.72
CA LYS A 56 -9.78 4.71 -6.41
C LYS A 56 -8.64 3.70 -6.33
N ARG A 57 -7.74 3.72 -7.32
CA ARG A 57 -6.61 2.80 -7.37
C ARG A 57 -5.60 3.03 -6.25
N GLY A 58 -5.27 4.28 -5.95
CA GLY A 58 -4.36 4.63 -4.84
C GLY A 58 -4.94 4.23 -3.49
N LEU A 59 -6.20 4.57 -3.25
CA LEU A 59 -6.95 4.22 -2.04
C LEU A 59 -6.90 2.72 -1.79
N PHE A 60 -7.24 1.92 -2.82
CA PHE A 60 -7.29 0.47 -2.69
C PHE A 60 -5.90 -0.13 -2.51
N ALA A 61 -4.90 0.36 -3.25
CA ALA A 61 -3.52 -0.12 -3.10
C ALA A 61 -2.96 0.16 -1.69
N PHE A 62 -3.23 1.34 -1.13
CA PHE A 62 -2.81 1.66 0.24
C PHE A 62 -3.55 0.80 1.27
N ALA A 63 -4.87 0.65 1.15
CA ALA A 63 -5.66 -0.16 2.06
C ALA A 63 -5.21 -1.63 2.06
N ALA A 64 -4.99 -2.21 0.87
CA ALA A 64 -4.49 -3.57 0.72
C ALA A 64 -3.10 -3.75 1.36
N HIS A 65 -2.20 -2.78 1.16
CA HIS A 65 -0.90 -2.77 1.84
C HIS A 65 -1.06 -2.80 3.37
N ARG A 66 -1.92 -1.94 3.92
CA ARG A 66 -2.10 -1.85 5.37
C ARG A 66 -2.68 -3.11 6.00
N LEU A 67 -3.65 -3.73 5.34
CA LEU A 67 -4.21 -5.00 5.78
C LEU A 67 -3.14 -6.10 5.84
N VAL A 68 -2.30 -6.20 4.81
CA VAL A 68 -1.21 -7.19 4.78
C VAL A 68 -0.18 -6.92 5.87
N MET A 69 0.25 -5.68 6.05
CA MET A 69 1.25 -5.34 7.07
C MET A 69 0.74 -5.58 8.50
N ARG A 70 -0.52 -5.26 8.78
CA ARG A 70 -1.14 -5.57 10.09
C ARG A 70 -1.17 -7.06 10.36
N LYS A 71 -1.53 -7.86 9.35
CA LYS A 71 -1.56 -9.31 9.49
C LYS A 71 -0.16 -9.89 9.74
N ARG A 72 0.88 -9.36 9.07
CA ARG A 72 2.27 -9.70 9.36
C ARG A 72 2.66 -9.38 10.80
N ALA A 73 2.30 -8.19 11.28
CA ALA A 73 2.55 -7.79 12.66
C ALA A 73 1.86 -8.73 13.68
N ILE A 74 0.62 -9.13 13.44
CA ILE A 74 -0.10 -10.10 14.30
C ILE A 74 0.61 -11.46 14.32
N SER A 75 1.19 -11.90 13.19
CA SER A 75 1.96 -13.14 13.12
C SER A 75 3.36 -13.06 13.78
N GLY A 76 3.68 -11.97 14.48
CA GLY A 76 4.95 -11.80 15.20
C GLY A 76 6.06 -11.13 14.40
N ASP A 77 5.79 -10.71 13.17
CA ASP A 77 6.71 -9.90 12.35
C ASP A 77 6.52 -8.42 12.70
N VAL A 78 6.87 -8.06 13.94
CA VAL A 78 6.75 -6.69 14.51
C VAL A 78 8.10 -5.95 14.48
N GLY A 79 9.15 -6.58 13.95
CA GLY A 79 10.45 -5.96 13.78
C GLY A 79 10.39 -4.83 12.76
N ALA A 80 11.26 -3.82 12.92
CA ALA A 80 11.51 -2.88 11.82
C ALA A 80 11.86 -3.71 10.58
N ALA A 81 11.13 -3.49 9.49
CA ALA A 81 11.06 -4.39 8.34
C ALA A 81 12.42 -4.79 7.72
N TYR A 82 13.49 -4.07 8.04
CA TYR A 82 14.86 -4.47 7.76
C TYR A 82 15.84 -3.99 8.85
N ALA A 83 15.75 -4.53 10.07
CA ALA A 83 16.90 -4.54 10.98
C ALA A 83 18.00 -5.51 10.49
N ILE A 84 18.42 -5.41 9.22
CA ILE A 84 19.52 -6.20 8.67
C ILE A 84 20.77 -5.32 8.69
N SER A 85 21.53 -5.47 9.78
CA SER A 85 22.97 -5.20 9.78
C SER A 85 23.60 -6.11 8.72
N SER A 86 24.26 -5.51 7.73
CA SER A 86 24.98 -6.19 6.65
C SER A 86 25.70 -7.45 7.15
N LYS A 87 25.43 -8.62 6.55
CA LYS A 87 26.24 -9.82 6.78
C LYS A 87 27.21 -9.99 5.61
N SER A 88 28.48 -9.73 5.88
CA SER A 88 29.60 -10.18 5.05
C SER A 88 29.86 -11.64 5.38
N VAL A 89 29.74 -12.52 4.38
CA VAL A 89 30.34 -13.86 4.38
C VAL A 89 31.44 -13.80 3.33
N GLY A 90 32.66 -14.18 3.70
CA GLY A 90 33.91 -13.84 3.00
C GLY A 90 33.87 -13.89 1.47
N ASP A 91 34.54 -12.90 0.87
CA ASP A 91 34.89 -12.59 -0.54
C ASP A 91 33.92 -12.90 -1.71
N GLU A 92 32.89 -13.72 -1.52
CA GLU A 92 31.84 -13.95 -2.51
C GLU A 92 30.65 -13.02 -2.28
N SER A 93 30.64 -11.91 -3.01
CA SER A 93 29.45 -11.06 -3.15
C SER A 93 28.56 -11.60 -4.28
N THR A 94 27.52 -12.37 -3.95
CA THR A 94 26.46 -12.70 -4.92
C THR A 94 25.49 -11.52 -5.05
N SER A 95 25.77 -10.60 -5.97
CA SER A 95 24.86 -9.51 -6.30
C SER A 95 23.76 -10.01 -7.23
N PHE A 96 22.55 -10.21 -6.71
CA PHE A 96 21.38 -10.45 -7.54
C PHE A 96 20.86 -9.12 -8.08
N ALA A 97 20.54 -9.05 -9.38
CA ALA A 97 19.91 -7.88 -10.03
C ALA A 97 18.41 -7.77 -9.67
N VAL A 98 18.10 -7.87 -8.38
CA VAL A 98 16.78 -7.56 -7.85
C VAL A 98 16.81 -6.10 -7.42
N PRO A 99 15.83 -5.26 -7.79
CA PRO A 99 15.68 -3.93 -7.22
C PRO A 99 15.65 -4.04 -5.69
N ALA A 100 16.76 -3.70 -5.03
CA ALA A 100 16.86 -3.74 -3.59
C ALA A 100 16.24 -2.47 -3.02
N VAL A 101 15.30 -2.61 -2.08
CA VAL A 101 14.77 -1.48 -1.31
C VAL A 101 15.90 -0.96 -0.43
N THR A 102 16.28 0.30 -0.61
CA THR A 102 17.38 0.90 0.17
C THR A 102 16.89 1.39 1.54
N ALA A 103 17.81 1.63 2.47
CA ALA A 103 17.47 2.27 3.75
C ALA A 103 16.83 3.65 3.56
N ASP A 104 17.29 4.41 2.56
CA ASP A 104 16.71 5.71 2.20
C ASP A 104 15.28 5.57 1.68
N ASP A 105 14.99 4.53 0.89
CA ASP A 105 13.63 4.24 0.43
C ASP A 105 12.68 3.98 1.61
N LEU A 106 13.15 3.29 2.66
CA LEU A 106 12.37 3.02 3.87
C LEU A 106 12.20 4.28 4.73
N ASN A 107 13.23 5.12 4.83
CA ASN A 107 13.12 6.39 5.57
C ASN A 107 12.09 7.33 4.94
N ILE A 108 12.01 7.36 3.61
CA ILE A 108 11.10 8.26 2.88
C ILE A 108 9.71 7.65 2.73
N ASN A 109 9.61 6.35 2.45
CA ASN A 109 8.35 5.70 2.08
C ASN A 109 7.80 4.77 3.17
N GLY A 110 8.51 4.59 4.29
CA GLY A 110 8.14 3.64 5.32
C GLY A 110 8.14 2.20 4.80
N ASP A 111 7.12 1.45 5.20
CA ASP A 111 6.90 0.06 4.83
C ASP A 111 6.26 -0.13 3.44
N LEU A 112 5.88 0.94 2.74
CA LEU A 112 5.22 0.86 1.43
C LEU A 112 5.96 0.00 0.39
N PRO A 113 7.30 0.05 0.25
CA PRO A 113 8.00 -0.76 -0.74
C PRO A 113 7.95 -2.28 -0.48
N LEU A 114 7.49 -2.73 0.69
CA LEU A 114 7.57 -4.13 1.15
C LEU A 114 6.46 -5.04 0.60
N THR A 115 5.51 -4.48 -0.12
CA THR A 115 4.39 -5.22 -0.70
C THR A 115 4.12 -4.74 -2.12
N THR A 116 3.64 -5.62 -2.98
CA THR A 116 3.23 -5.24 -4.34
C THR A 116 2.20 -4.11 -4.35
N TYR A 117 1.27 -4.11 -3.39
CA TYR A 117 0.25 -3.06 -3.25
C TYR A 117 0.88 -1.71 -2.91
N GLY A 118 1.81 -1.66 -1.97
CA GLY A 118 2.49 -0.42 -1.61
C GLY A 118 3.39 0.11 -2.73
N VAL A 119 4.04 -0.78 -3.51
CA VAL A 119 4.76 -0.37 -4.74
C VAL A 119 3.81 0.20 -5.79
N GLU A 120 2.62 -0.39 -5.99
CA GLU A 120 1.60 0.20 -6.87
C GLU A 120 1.17 1.58 -6.37
N PHE A 121 0.92 1.72 -5.07
CA PHE A 121 0.59 3.01 -4.45
C PHE A 121 1.68 4.05 -4.72
N LEU A 122 2.96 3.71 -4.52
CA LEU A 122 4.08 4.62 -4.79
C LEU A 122 4.14 5.04 -6.26
N ARG A 123 3.90 4.11 -7.20
CA ARG A 123 3.83 4.41 -8.63
C ARG A 123 2.70 5.40 -8.93
N LEU A 124 1.53 5.20 -8.33
CA LEU A 124 0.38 6.09 -8.51
C LEU A 124 0.59 7.45 -7.83
N ARG A 125 1.24 7.48 -6.65
CA ARG A 125 1.57 8.70 -5.92
C ARG A 125 2.51 9.59 -6.73
N ARG A 126 3.52 9.01 -7.39
CA ARG A 126 4.37 9.75 -8.34
C ARG A 126 3.52 10.39 -9.43
N ARG A 127 2.62 9.65 -10.06
CA ARG A 127 1.72 10.18 -11.11
C ARG A 127 0.78 11.28 -10.59
N ALA A 128 0.24 11.14 -9.39
CA ALA A 128 -0.60 12.15 -8.76
C ALA A 128 0.21 13.42 -8.40
N GLY A 129 1.50 13.29 -8.08
CA GLY A 129 2.38 14.41 -7.77
C GLY A 129 2.96 15.13 -8.99
N THR A 130 3.07 14.47 -10.15
CA THR A 130 3.61 15.07 -11.39
C THR A 130 2.56 15.87 -12.18
N GLY A 131 1.27 15.76 -11.84
CA GLY A 131 0.22 16.57 -12.46
C GLY A 131 0.22 17.99 -11.91
N ALA A 132 0.26 19.01 -12.78
CA ALA A 132 0.00 20.39 -12.38
C ALA A 132 -1.38 20.45 -11.70
N MET A 133 -1.43 20.93 -10.46
CA MET A 133 -2.69 21.32 -9.82
C MET A 133 -3.24 22.49 -10.63
N MET A 134 -4.17 22.24 -11.56
CA MET A 134 -5.08 23.31 -12.00
C MET A 134 -6.05 23.52 -10.84
N VAL A 135 -5.74 24.54 -10.03
CA VAL A 135 -6.61 25.11 -8.99
C VAL A 135 -7.71 25.93 -9.66
#